data_AF-A0A7G8HCL4-F1
#
_entry.id   AF-A0A7G8HCL4-F1
#
_cell.length_a   1.000
_cell.length_b   1.000
_cell.length_c   1.000
_cell.angle_alpha   90.00
_cell.angle_beta   90.00
_cell.angle_gamma   90.00
#
_symmetry.space_group_name_H-M   'P 1'
#
loop_
_entity.id
_entity.type
_entity.pdbx_description
1 polymer ?
#
loop_
_entity_poly.entity_id
_entity_poly.type
_entity_poly.pdbx_seq_one_letter_code
_entity_poly.pdbx_strand_id
1 'polypeptide(L)'
;MKPRKQSKTSNIEQDLQTCFIIAGYTGAGKSTIVRTSHQLEIRLFGEEFHQQFRDTSRSHSHEENDNYNEAIKISANFQGKHIRKLTKEQHPPKSILVQLDLKHVVHRLGHSAATRKAQKKIEVLTKIPTPRSKKSDPRICDLMMSNYLKNPFFLRFKCIVVNTVYTDFESNYRQYSSRKTQKGSTAHFEDADKQETEQKTHAAMYGAWYNNLHLLKPKQQFITTVNSDGDLMSNNQCICANWKHKAGLA
;
A
#
# COMPACT_ATOMS: atom_id res chain seq x y z
N MET A 1 -20.60 -30.60 -31.13
CA MET A 1 -19.41 -30.14 -30.37
C MET A 1 -19.50 -28.63 -30.15
N LYS A 2 -19.55 -28.15 -28.90
CA LYS A 2 -19.52 -26.71 -28.62
C LYS A 2 -18.07 -26.20 -28.74
N PRO A 3 -17.78 -25.12 -29.47
CA PRO A 3 -16.42 -24.62 -29.59
C PRO A 3 -15.95 -24.11 -28.22
N ARG A 4 -14.80 -24.64 -27.77
CA ARG A 4 -14.04 -24.14 -26.62
C ARG A 4 -13.74 -22.66 -26.87
N LYS A 5 -14.32 -21.77 -26.07
CA LYS A 5 -13.87 -20.37 -25.97
C LYS A 5 -12.41 -20.39 -25.53
N GLN A 6 -11.50 -20.13 -26.46
CA GLN A 6 -10.13 -19.75 -26.14
C GLN A 6 -10.21 -18.52 -25.22
N SER A 7 -9.65 -18.64 -24.02
CA SER A 7 -9.45 -17.47 -23.17
C SER A 7 -8.47 -16.55 -23.87
N LYS A 8 -8.95 -15.41 -24.37
CA LYS A 8 -8.09 -14.32 -24.79
C LYS A 8 -7.36 -13.80 -23.55
N THR A 9 -6.21 -14.37 -23.24
CA THR A 9 -5.15 -13.64 -22.55
C THR A 9 -4.73 -12.57 -23.56
N SER A 10 -5.36 -11.40 -23.49
CA SER A 10 -4.84 -10.23 -24.19
C SER A 10 -3.41 -10.05 -23.69
N ASN A 11 -2.42 -10.13 -24.57
CA ASN A 11 -1.06 -9.68 -24.26
C ASN A 11 -1.19 -8.21 -23.87
N ILE A 12 -1.14 -7.93 -22.56
CA ILE A 12 -1.06 -6.55 -22.07
C ILE A 12 0.33 -6.08 -22.43
N GLU A 13 0.40 -5.08 -23.31
CA GLU A 13 1.67 -4.47 -23.67
C GLU A 13 2.26 -3.75 -22.46
N GLN A 14 3.54 -3.98 -22.19
CA GLN A 14 4.27 -3.27 -21.13
C GLN A 14 4.67 -1.88 -21.61
N ASP A 15 3.71 -0.97 -21.57
CA ASP A 15 3.85 0.39 -22.09
C ASP A 15 4.35 1.40 -21.04
N LEU A 16 4.43 1.01 -19.76
CA LEU A 16 4.92 1.81 -18.64
C LEU A 16 6.27 1.29 -18.11
N GLN A 17 7.04 2.19 -17.49
CA GLN A 17 8.41 1.91 -17.06
C GLN A 17 8.45 1.27 -15.68
N THR A 18 8.19 2.05 -14.62
CA THR A 18 8.36 1.59 -13.22
C THR A 18 7.15 1.91 -12.36
N CYS A 19 6.61 0.91 -11.67
CA CYS A 19 5.64 1.09 -10.59
C CYS A 19 6.36 0.96 -9.25
N PHE A 20 6.45 2.07 -8.53
CA PHE A 20 6.85 2.10 -7.13
C PHE A 20 5.62 1.81 -6.28
N ILE A 21 5.75 0.87 -5.36
CA ILE A 21 4.69 0.57 -4.40
C ILE A 21 5.24 0.79 -3.00
N ILE A 22 4.62 1.68 -2.24
CA ILE A 22 4.83 1.78 -0.80
C ILE A 22 3.61 1.25 -0.07
N ALA A 23 3.76 0.16 0.66
CA ALA A 23 2.66 -0.55 1.31
C ALA A 23 2.84 -0.62 2.82
N GLY A 24 1.76 -0.68 3.58
CA GLY A 24 1.82 -0.73 5.03
C GLY A 24 0.45 -0.51 5.67
N TYR A 25 0.33 -0.88 6.94
CA TYR A 25 -0.94 -0.73 7.67
C TYR A 25 -1.37 0.74 7.77
N THR A 26 -2.67 0.98 8.02
CA THR A 26 -3.17 2.33 8.26
C THR A 26 -2.44 2.96 9.44
N GLY A 27 -1.87 4.14 9.22
CA GLY A 27 -1.16 4.86 10.28
C GLY A 27 0.34 4.59 10.35
N ALA A 28 0.89 3.62 9.61
CA ALA A 28 2.30 3.24 9.62
C ALA A 28 3.30 4.32 9.10
N GLY A 29 2.84 5.54 8.79
CA GLY A 29 3.73 6.64 8.39
C GLY A 29 4.15 6.69 6.91
N LYS A 30 3.55 5.88 6.03
CA LYS A 30 3.86 5.83 4.58
C LYS A 30 3.99 7.22 3.94
N SER A 31 2.95 8.04 4.05
CA SER A 31 2.92 9.38 3.42
C SER A 31 4.01 10.30 3.98
N THR A 32 4.30 10.22 5.28
CA THR A 32 5.40 10.97 5.92
C THR A 32 6.76 10.49 5.42
N ILE A 33 6.96 9.18 5.29
CA ILE A 33 8.20 8.59 4.75
C ILE A 33 8.40 9.03 3.29
N VAL A 34 7.37 8.96 2.45
CA VAL A 34 7.46 9.42 1.05
C VAL A 34 7.83 10.89 0.97
N ARG A 35 7.09 11.75 1.69
CA ARG A 35 7.32 13.20 1.68
C ARG A 35 8.74 13.54 2.11
N THR A 36 9.18 13.01 3.24
CA THR A 36 10.51 13.27 3.78
C THR A 36 11.61 12.66 2.91
N SER A 37 11.34 11.55 2.22
CA SER A 37 12.30 10.95 1.28
C SER A 37 12.53 11.82 0.05
N HIS A 38 11.50 12.50 -0.45
CA HIS A 38 11.68 13.51 -1.49
C HIS A 38 12.45 14.74 -0.99
N GLN A 39 12.08 15.26 0.19
CA GLN A 39 12.67 16.47 0.77
C GLN A 39 14.14 16.30 1.16
N LEU A 40 14.50 15.15 1.71
CA LEU A 40 15.84 14.84 2.23
C LEU A 40 16.66 13.97 1.26
N GLU A 41 16.18 13.76 0.04
CA GLU A 41 16.81 12.94 -1.01
C GLU A 41 17.22 11.53 -0.51
N ILE A 42 16.33 10.88 0.25
CA ILE A 42 16.55 9.53 0.78
C ILE A 42 16.33 8.50 -0.33
N ARG A 43 17.24 7.52 -0.43
CA ARG A 43 17.20 6.40 -1.38
C ARG A 43 16.22 5.31 -0.93
N LEU A 44 14.95 5.68 -0.77
CA LEU A 44 13.88 4.82 -0.24
C LEU A 44 13.68 3.52 -1.04
N PHE A 45 13.98 3.55 -2.34
CA PHE A 45 13.91 2.40 -3.25
C PHE A 45 15.29 1.96 -3.77
N GLY A 46 16.36 2.26 -3.01
CA GLY A 46 17.74 2.00 -3.43
C GLY A 46 18.28 3.02 -4.43
N GLU A 47 19.59 2.94 -4.67
CA GLU A 47 20.31 3.88 -5.55
C GLU A 47 19.80 3.80 -7.00
N GLU A 48 19.63 2.57 -7.51
CA GLU A 48 19.23 2.29 -8.91
C GLU A 48 17.95 3.04 -9.30
N PHE A 49 17.00 3.16 -8.37
CA PHE A 49 15.68 3.70 -8.65
C PHE A 49 15.46 5.11 -8.10
N HIS A 50 16.46 5.71 -7.46
CA HIS A 50 16.29 6.95 -6.71
C HIS A 50 15.79 8.10 -7.61
N GLN A 51 16.41 8.31 -8.77
CA GLN A 51 16.00 9.38 -9.68
C GLN A 51 14.58 9.18 -10.22
N GLN A 52 14.25 7.95 -10.64
CA GLN A 52 12.90 7.63 -11.12
C GLN A 52 11.82 7.83 -10.05
N PHE A 53 12.14 7.52 -8.79
CA PHE A 53 11.26 7.79 -7.66
C PHE A 53 11.10 9.30 -7.45
N ARG A 54 12.17 10.10 -7.50
CA ARG A 54 12.07 11.56 -7.39
C ARG A 54 11.15 12.15 -8.45
N ASP A 55 11.26 11.65 -9.68
CA ASP A 55 10.47 12.12 -10.80
C ASP A 55 8.97 11.81 -10.67
N THR A 56 8.55 10.93 -9.74
CA THR A 56 7.12 10.68 -9.49
C THR A 56 6.42 11.83 -8.79
N SER A 57 7.15 12.78 -8.20
CA SER A 57 6.54 13.91 -7.50
C SER A 57 7.20 15.22 -7.88
N ARG A 58 6.45 16.05 -8.63
CA ARG A 58 6.83 17.44 -8.94
C ARG A 58 6.18 18.46 -8.02
N SER A 59 5.28 18.02 -7.13
CA SER A 59 4.65 18.90 -6.15
C SER A 59 5.63 19.23 -5.04
N HIS A 60 5.73 20.50 -4.67
CA HIS A 60 6.53 20.97 -3.53
C HIS A 60 6.07 20.37 -2.19
N SER A 61 4.79 19.99 -2.08
CA SER A 61 4.27 19.35 -0.86
C SER A 61 4.64 17.86 -0.78
N HIS A 62 4.90 17.22 -1.92
CA HIS A 62 5.04 15.77 -2.07
C HIS A 62 3.90 14.93 -1.43
N GLU A 63 2.77 15.55 -1.11
CA GLU A 63 1.64 14.91 -0.46
C GLU A 63 0.83 14.05 -1.45
N GLU A 64 0.12 13.07 -0.91
CA GLU A 64 -0.88 12.34 -1.67
C GLU A 64 -2.05 13.26 -2.00
N ASN A 65 -2.49 13.25 -3.26
CA ASN A 65 -3.72 13.94 -3.62
C ASN A 65 -4.89 12.95 -3.63
N ASP A 66 -5.88 13.18 -2.77
CA ASP A 66 -7.06 12.33 -2.70
C ASP A 66 -7.87 12.34 -4.01
N ASN A 67 -7.82 13.45 -4.74
CA ASN A 67 -8.46 13.64 -6.02
C ASN A 67 -7.60 13.11 -7.17
N TYR A 68 -8.10 12.08 -7.85
CA TYR A 68 -7.43 11.50 -9.01
C TYR A 68 -7.11 12.52 -10.12
N ASN A 69 -8.05 13.43 -10.41
CA ASN A 69 -7.91 14.37 -11.53
C ASN A 69 -6.82 15.41 -11.26
N GLU A 70 -6.57 15.71 -9.99
CA GLU A 70 -5.45 16.56 -9.59
C GLU A 70 -4.17 15.75 -9.57
N ALA A 71 -4.18 14.57 -8.95
CA ALA A 71 -3.03 13.66 -8.91
C ALA A 71 -2.44 13.50 -10.31
N ILE A 72 -3.22 13.04 -11.30
CA ILE A 72 -2.72 12.79 -12.66
C ILE A 72 -2.09 14.02 -13.34
N LYS A 73 -2.47 15.24 -12.96
CA LYS A 73 -1.92 16.48 -13.53
C LYS A 73 -0.62 16.92 -12.87
N ILE A 74 -0.49 16.78 -11.55
CA ILE A 74 0.58 17.44 -10.77
C ILE A 74 1.55 16.46 -10.11
N SER A 75 1.17 15.19 -9.96
CA SER A 75 1.94 14.19 -9.23
C SER A 75 1.69 12.77 -9.75
N ALA A 76 2.74 11.99 -9.97
CA ALA A 76 2.57 10.55 -10.20
C ALA A 76 2.46 9.76 -8.88
N ASN A 77 2.03 10.40 -7.79
CA ASN A 77 1.80 9.79 -6.47
C ASN A 77 0.29 9.50 -6.28
N PHE A 78 -0.08 8.23 -6.25
CA PHE A 78 -1.47 7.79 -6.19
C PHE A 78 -1.74 6.92 -4.98
N GLN A 79 -3.00 6.91 -4.56
CA GLN A 79 -3.49 5.96 -3.58
C GLN A 79 -3.97 4.67 -4.25
N GLY A 80 -3.97 3.58 -3.50
CA GLY A 80 -4.50 2.31 -3.99
C GLY A 80 -5.94 2.37 -4.53
N LYS A 81 -6.76 3.33 -4.07
CA LYS A 81 -8.14 3.55 -4.58
C LYS A 81 -8.18 4.04 -6.04
N HIS A 82 -7.09 4.62 -6.54
CA HIS A 82 -7.00 5.21 -7.89
C HIS A 82 -6.68 4.19 -8.98
N ILE A 83 -6.22 2.97 -8.64
CA ILE A 83 -5.80 1.96 -9.64
C ILE A 83 -6.83 1.74 -10.73
N ARG A 84 -8.12 1.63 -10.38
CA ARG A 84 -9.19 1.44 -11.38
C ARG A 84 -9.30 2.58 -12.41
N LYS A 85 -8.99 3.81 -12.00
CA LYS A 85 -8.96 4.97 -12.91
C LYS A 85 -7.67 4.93 -13.76
N LEU A 86 -6.52 4.67 -13.13
CA LEU A 86 -5.24 4.49 -13.83
C LEU A 86 -5.26 3.37 -14.88
N THR A 87 -5.99 2.27 -14.64
CA THR A 87 -6.16 1.19 -15.63
C THR A 87 -6.79 1.69 -16.93
N LYS A 88 -7.66 2.70 -16.84
CA LYS A 88 -8.39 3.28 -17.98
C LYS A 88 -7.72 4.53 -18.55
N GLU A 89 -6.65 5.00 -17.93
CA GLU A 89 -5.93 6.18 -18.36
C GLU A 89 -5.20 5.89 -19.67
N GLN A 90 -5.40 6.74 -20.67
CA GLN A 90 -4.78 6.58 -21.99
C GLN A 90 -3.30 6.94 -21.93
N HIS A 91 -2.95 7.99 -21.19
CA HIS A 91 -1.60 8.52 -21.12
C HIS A 91 -1.12 8.69 -19.68
N PRO A 92 -1.06 7.62 -18.87
CA PRO A 92 -0.54 7.72 -17.52
C PRO A 92 0.97 8.02 -17.54
N PRO A 93 1.52 8.65 -16.49
CA PRO A 93 2.96 8.81 -16.33
C PRO A 93 3.70 7.47 -16.48
N LYS A 94 4.87 7.50 -17.12
CA LYS A 94 5.66 6.28 -17.35
C LYS A 94 6.14 5.62 -16.05
N SER A 95 6.41 6.43 -15.03
CA SER A 95 6.75 5.96 -13.69
C SER A 95 5.73 6.51 -12.69
N ILE A 96 5.26 5.65 -11.79
CA ILE A 96 4.16 5.93 -10.87
C ILE A 96 4.52 5.41 -9.47
N LEU A 97 4.20 6.18 -8.43
CA LEU A 97 4.17 5.74 -7.04
C LEU A 97 2.75 5.43 -6.60
N VAL A 98 2.53 4.24 -6.05
CA VAL A 98 1.26 3.83 -5.45
C VAL A 98 1.44 3.59 -3.95
N GLN A 99 0.70 4.36 -3.14
CA GLN A 99 0.62 4.17 -1.70
C GLN A 99 -0.53 3.21 -1.38
N LEU A 100 -0.20 2.05 -0.84
CA LEU A 100 -1.14 0.99 -0.48
C LEU A 100 -1.37 0.96 1.02
N ASP A 101 -2.59 1.27 1.42
CA ASP A 101 -3.10 0.99 2.76
C ASP A 101 -3.65 -0.45 2.80
N LEU A 102 -2.97 -1.34 3.53
CA LEU A 102 -3.33 -2.76 3.61
C LEU A 102 -4.73 -2.97 4.18
N LYS A 103 -5.15 -2.15 5.16
CA LYS A 103 -6.48 -2.20 5.76
C LYS A 103 -7.54 -1.82 4.73
N HIS A 104 -7.29 -0.76 3.95
CA HIS A 104 -8.21 -0.35 2.89
C HIS A 104 -8.30 -1.40 1.76
N VAL A 105 -7.18 -2.03 1.40
CA VAL A 105 -7.16 -3.12 0.43
C VAL A 105 -8.04 -4.27 0.89
N VAL A 106 -7.82 -4.78 2.10
CA VAL A 106 -8.57 -5.92 2.63
C VAL A 106 -10.04 -5.57 2.92
N HIS A 107 -10.35 -4.35 3.34
CA HIS A 107 -11.73 -3.98 3.68
C HIS A 107 -12.61 -3.65 2.47
N ARG A 108 -12.02 -3.17 1.36
CA ARG A 108 -12.80 -2.61 0.25
C ARG A 108 -12.21 -2.88 -1.13
N LEU A 109 -10.92 -2.60 -1.31
CA LEU A 109 -10.36 -2.56 -2.67
C LEU A 109 -10.20 -3.94 -3.28
N GLY A 110 -9.96 -4.99 -2.49
CA GLY A 110 -9.87 -6.37 -2.97
C GLY A 110 -11.14 -6.88 -3.63
N HIS A 111 -12.30 -6.65 -3.00
CA HIS A 111 -13.61 -7.00 -3.57
C HIS A 111 -13.91 -6.16 -4.81
N SER A 112 -13.57 -4.88 -4.76
CA SER A 112 -13.69 -4.00 -5.92
C SER A 112 -12.81 -4.48 -7.10
N ALA A 113 -11.58 -4.92 -6.86
CA ALA A 113 -10.70 -5.41 -7.93
C ALA A 113 -11.10 -6.79 -8.47
N ALA A 114 -11.83 -7.58 -7.68
CA ALA A 114 -12.19 -8.96 -8.00
C ALA A 114 -13.14 -9.09 -9.21
N THR A 115 -13.01 -10.21 -9.93
CA THR A 115 -14.00 -10.63 -10.95
C THR A 115 -15.36 -10.92 -10.32
N ARG A 116 -16.46 -10.88 -11.09
CA ARG A 116 -17.80 -11.22 -10.56
C ARG A 116 -17.86 -12.58 -9.85
N LYS A 117 -17.13 -13.59 -10.35
CA LYS A 117 -17.04 -14.91 -9.71
C LYS A 117 -16.32 -14.84 -8.37
N ALA A 118 -15.21 -14.11 -8.30
CA ALA A 118 -14.45 -13.92 -7.07
C ALA A 118 -15.21 -13.04 -6.06
N GLN A 119 -15.93 -12.01 -6.50
CA GLN A 119 -16.83 -11.20 -5.66
C GLN A 119 -17.87 -12.05 -4.96
N LYS A 120 -18.57 -12.94 -5.71
CA LYS A 120 -19.52 -13.90 -5.11
C LYS A 120 -18.85 -14.81 -4.08
N LYS A 121 -17.64 -15.31 -4.36
CA LYS A 121 -16.88 -16.14 -3.40
C LYS A 121 -16.54 -15.33 -2.13
N ILE A 122 -16.11 -14.09 -2.28
CA ILE A 122 -15.86 -13.17 -1.16
C ILE A 122 -17.15 -12.98 -0.36
N GLU A 123 -18.27 -12.64 -1.01
CA GLU A 123 -19.57 -12.41 -0.37
C GLU A 123 -20.05 -13.61 0.44
N VAL A 124 -19.90 -14.83 -0.08
CA VAL A 124 -20.24 -16.07 0.63
C VAL A 124 -19.35 -16.26 1.87
N LEU A 125 -18.05 -16.00 1.76
CA LEU A 125 -17.10 -16.18 2.87
C LEU A 125 -17.24 -15.09 3.93
N THR A 126 -17.42 -13.84 3.51
CA THR A 126 -17.35 -12.67 4.38
C THR A 126 -18.70 -12.20 4.91
N LYS A 127 -19.82 -12.46 4.19
CA LYS A 127 -21.12 -11.78 4.36
C LYS A 127 -20.94 -10.25 4.29
N ILE A 128 -21.13 -9.64 3.11
CA ILE A 128 -20.90 -8.18 2.96
C ILE A 128 -22.05 -7.38 3.59
N PRO A 129 -21.77 -6.36 4.43
CA PRO A 129 -20.45 -5.88 4.85
C PRO A 129 -19.75 -6.83 5.83
N THR A 130 -18.49 -7.19 5.57
CA THR A 130 -17.71 -8.15 6.37
C THR A 130 -17.73 -7.76 7.86
N PRO A 131 -18.28 -8.60 8.75
CA PRO A 131 -18.26 -8.35 10.19
C PRO A 131 -16.82 -8.16 10.70
N ARG A 132 -16.62 -7.33 11.74
CA ARG A 132 -15.28 -7.07 12.30
C ARG A 132 -14.53 -8.37 12.66
N SER A 133 -15.23 -9.34 13.25
CA SER A 133 -14.69 -10.67 13.60
C SER A 133 -14.17 -11.48 12.41
N LYS A 134 -14.63 -11.18 11.18
CA LYS A 134 -14.17 -11.84 9.95
C LYS A 134 -13.06 -11.06 9.22
N LYS A 135 -12.75 -9.84 9.65
CA LYS A 135 -11.68 -9.01 9.04
C LYS A 135 -10.29 -9.44 9.47
N SER A 136 -10.19 -10.24 10.52
CA SER A 136 -8.97 -10.91 10.98
C SER A 136 -8.79 -12.32 10.41
N ASP A 137 -9.77 -12.89 9.68
CA ASP A 137 -9.60 -14.22 9.06
C ASP A 137 -8.52 -14.14 7.97
N PRO A 138 -7.40 -14.88 8.11
CA PRO A 138 -6.30 -14.84 7.16
C PRO A 138 -6.71 -15.24 5.74
N ARG A 139 -7.68 -16.14 5.57
CA ARG A 139 -8.16 -16.58 4.24
C ARG A 139 -8.92 -15.47 3.53
N ILE A 140 -9.65 -14.64 4.29
CA ILE A 140 -10.34 -13.47 3.74
C ILE A 140 -9.31 -12.41 3.36
N CYS A 141 -8.33 -12.14 4.23
CA CYS A 141 -7.25 -11.19 3.95
C CYS A 141 -6.49 -11.58 2.68
N ASP A 142 -6.09 -12.85 2.56
CA ASP A 142 -5.39 -13.41 1.40
C ASP A 142 -6.22 -13.31 0.12
N LEU A 143 -7.51 -13.67 0.19
CA LEU A 143 -8.41 -13.56 -0.96
C LEU A 143 -8.57 -12.10 -1.42
N MET A 144 -8.71 -11.15 -0.50
CA MET A 144 -8.85 -9.73 -0.84
C MET A 144 -7.55 -9.17 -1.42
N MET A 145 -6.41 -9.51 -0.82
CA MET A 145 -5.09 -9.07 -1.28
C MET A 145 -4.78 -9.63 -2.67
N SER A 146 -4.96 -10.94 -2.87
CA SER A 146 -4.68 -11.61 -4.15
C SER A 146 -5.50 -11.05 -5.30
N ASN A 147 -6.80 -10.76 -5.10
CA ASN A 147 -7.63 -10.14 -6.13
C ASN A 147 -7.20 -8.72 -6.46
N TYR A 148 -6.73 -7.95 -5.47
CA TYR A 148 -6.22 -6.61 -5.69
C TYR A 148 -4.92 -6.61 -6.49
N LEU A 149 -3.96 -7.47 -6.13
CA LEU A 149 -2.64 -7.52 -6.79
C LEU A 149 -2.67 -8.17 -8.18
N LYS A 150 -3.71 -8.95 -8.50
CA LYS A 150 -3.97 -9.47 -9.85
C LYS A 150 -4.55 -8.43 -10.81
N ASN A 151 -4.67 -7.16 -10.40
CA ASN A 151 -5.19 -6.12 -11.27
C ASN A 151 -4.30 -5.98 -12.53
N PRO A 152 -4.88 -6.02 -13.75
CA PRO A 152 -4.15 -5.85 -15.00
C PRO A 152 -3.27 -4.59 -15.09
N PHE A 153 -3.58 -3.55 -14.31
CA PHE A 153 -2.77 -2.34 -14.20
C PHE A 153 -1.29 -2.65 -13.94
N PHE A 154 -0.99 -3.59 -13.03
CA PHE A 154 0.39 -3.92 -12.68
C PHE A 154 1.14 -4.59 -13.85
N LEU A 155 0.43 -5.25 -14.77
CA LEU A 155 1.04 -5.91 -15.93
C LEU A 155 1.51 -4.93 -17.01
N ARG A 156 1.12 -3.65 -16.94
CA ARG A 156 1.58 -2.60 -17.87
C ARG A 156 3.02 -2.15 -17.62
N PHE A 157 3.59 -2.46 -16.47
CA PHE A 157 4.92 -1.99 -16.11
C PHE A 157 6.01 -3.00 -16.47
N LYS A 158 7.13 -2.49 -16.99
CA LYS A 158 8.36 -3.27 -17.19
C LYS A 158 9.03 -3.64 -15.86
N CYS A 159 8.90 -2.77 -14.86
CA CYS A 159 9.49 -2.93 -13.54
C CYS A 159 8.48 -2.61 -12.43
N ILE A 160 8.46 -3.42 -11.38
CA ILE A 160 7.76 -3.12 -10.13
C ILE A 160 8.76 -3.16 -8.99
N VAL A 161 8.81 -2.11 -8.19
CA VAL A 161 9.68 -2.01 -7.01
C VAL A 161 8.80 -1.78 -5.78
N VAL A 162 8.97 -2.62 -4.77
CA VAL A 162 8.10 -2.61 -3.59
C VAL A 162 8.90 -2.19 -2.36
N ASN A 163 8.33 -1.28 -1.56
CA ASN A 163 8.79 -0.97 -0.22
C ASN A 163 7.64 -1.19 0.78
N THR A 164 7.82 -2.11 1.71
CA THR A 164 6.86 -2.40 2.77
C THR A 164 7.26 -1.62 4.02
N VAL A 165 6.48 -0.62 4.39
CA VAL A 165 6.60 0.06 5.68
C VAL A 165 6.00 -0.85 6.75
N TYR A 166 6.86 -1.38 7.60
CA TYR A 166 6.48 -2.19 8.73
C TYR A 166 6.52 -1.37 10.02
N THR A 167 5.48 -1.53 10.82
CA THR A 167 5.41 -1.03 12.19
C THR A 167 4.68 -2.10 12.96
N ASP A 168 5.19 -2.49 14.11
CA ASP A 168 4.50 -3.47 14.95
C ASP A 168 3.17 -2.87 15.48
N PHE A 169 2.29 -3.75 15.96
CA PHE A 169 0.96 -3.34 16.39
C PHE A 169 1.00 -2.31 17.52
N GLU A 170 1.88 -2.47 18.51
CA GLU A 170 1.95 -1.58 19.67
C GLU A 170 2.42 -0.19 19.27
N SER A 171 3.50 -0.11 18.48
CA SER A 171 4.01 1.15 17.95
C SER A 171 2.97 1.85 17.07
N ASN A 172 2.30 1.12 16.19
CA ASN A 172 1.26 1.68 15.33
C ASN A 172 0.05 2.18 16.15
N TYR A 173 -0.34 1.44 17.18
CA TYR A 173 -1.40 1.85 18.10
C TYR A 173 -1.02 3.12 18.86
N ARG A 174 0.18 3.19 19.45
CA ARG A 174 0.67 4.40 20.14
C ARG A 174 0.65 5.63 19.23
N GLN A 175 1.11 5.49 17.98
CA GLN A 175 1.07 6.56 16.97
C GLN A 175 -0.35 6.95 16.55
N TYR A 176 -1.29 6.00 16.52
CA TYR A 176 -2.69 6.31 16.25
C TYR A 176 -3.32 7.05 17.43
N SER A 177 -3.06 6.59 18.66
CA SER A 177 -3.60 7.18 19.86
C SER A 177 -3.08 8.60 20.10
N SER A 178 -1.78 8.84 19.93
CA SER A 178 -1.21 10.19 20.05
C SER A 178 -1.87 11.19 19.10
N ARG A 179 -2.10 10.79 17.83
CA ARG A 179 -2.79 11.63 16.83
C ARG A 179 -4.24 11.92 17.18
N LYS A 180 -4.93 10.97 17.82
CA LYS A 180 -6.31 11.17 18.27
C LYS A 180 -6.36 12.12 19.47
N THR A 181 -5.47 11.94 20.44
CA THR A 181 -5.37 12.83 21.60
C THR A 181 -5.01 14.26 21.19
N GLN A 182 -4.07 14.43 20.25
CA GLN A 182 -3.74 15.73 19.67
C GLN A 182 -4.93 16.41 18.95
N LYS A 183 -5.88 15.61 18.45
CA LYS A 183 -7.14 16.11 17.85
C LYS A 183 -8.27 16.27 18.88
N GLY A 184 -7.96 16.25 20.19
CA GLY A 184 -8.95 16.38 21.26
C GLY A 184 -9.86 15.16 21.44
N SER A 185 -9.46 13.99 20.91
CA SER A 185 -10.23 12.75 21.02
C SER A 185 -9.47 11.68 21.79
N THR A 186 -10.11 11.04 22.77
CA THR A 186 -9.53 9.92 23.50
C THR A 186 -9.47 8.69 22.60
N ALA A 187 -8.27 8.12 22.44
CA ALA A 187 -8.06 6.84 21.77
C ALA A 187 -7.68 5.79 22.80
N HIS A 188 -8.71 5.25 23.45
CA HIS A 188 -8.56 4.08 24.30
C HIS A 188 -9.28 2.91 23.63
N PHE A 189 -8.54 1.81 23.42
CA PHE A 189 -9.16 0.50 23.49
C PHE A 189 -9.39 0.23 24.98
N GLU A 190 -10.55 0.64 25.49
CA GLU A 190 -10.98 0.31 26.87
C GLU A 190 -11.27 -1.19 27.04
N ASP A 191 -11.12 -1.97 25.97
CA ASP A 191 -11.61 -3.33 25.83
C ASP A 191 -10.50 -4.22 25.25
N ALA A 192 -10.02 -5.16 26.06
CA ALA A 192 -8.96 -6.09 25.72
C ALA A 192 -9.29 -6.94 24.49
N ASP A 193 -10.56 -7.33 24.31
CA ASP A 193 -10.99 -8.14 23.16
C ASP A 193 -10.87 -7.35 21.85
N LYS A 194 -11.10 -6.03 21.91
CA LYS A 194 -10.91 -5.14 20.74
C LYS A 194 -9.43 -5.00 20.40
N GLN A 195 -8.56 -4.88 21.40
CA GLN A 195 -7.12 -4.80 21.19
C GLN A 195 -6.59 -6.10 20.56
N GLU A 196 -6.95 -7.26 21.11
CA GLU A 196 -6.54 -8.57 20.58
C GLU A 196 -7.05 -8.76 19.14
N THR A 197 -8.31 -8.37 18.86
CA THR A 197 -8.88 -8.45 17.52
C THR A 197 -8.14 -7.57 16.50
N GLU A 198 -7.78 -6.34 16.87
CA GLU A 198 -7.02 -5.45 15.98
C GLU A 198 -5.57 -5.93 15.82
N GLN A 199 -4.94 -6.53 16.84
CA GLN A 199 -3.62 -7.15 16.73
C GLN A 199 -3.64 -8.34 15.77
N LYS A 200 -4.64 -9.23 15.89
CA LYS A 200 -4.86 -10.35 14.93
C LYS A 200 -5.11 -9.83 13.51
N THR A 201 -5.91 -8.77 13.38
CA THR A 201 -6.18 -8.12 12.07
C THR A 201 -4.91 -7.54 11.46
N HIS A 202 -4.10 -6.86 12.26
CA HIS A 202 -2.81 -6.30 11.84
C HIS A 202 -1.88 -7.39 11.31
N ALA A 203 -1.69 -8.46 12.08
CA ALA A 203 -0.87 -9.61 11.67
C ALA A 203 -1.41 -10.28 10.40
N ALA A 204 -2.72 -10.52 10.32
CA ALA A 204 -3.35 -11.16 9.16
C ALA A 204 -3.18 -10.35 7.87
N MET A 205 -3.25 -9.01 7.94
CA MET A 205 -3.08 -8.14 6.78
C MET A 205 -1.64 -8.09 6.28
N TYR A 206 -0.64 -8.00 7.16
CA TYR A 206 0.76 -8.12 6.77
C TYR A 206 1.07 -9.51 6.23
N GLY A 207 0.57 -10.57 6.88
CA GLY A 207 0.71 -11.94 6.39
C GLY A 207 0.13 -12.10 4.97
N ALA A 208 -1.09 -11.62 4.73
CA ALA A 208 -1.70 -11.64 3.41
C ALA A 208 -0.91 -10.82 2.38
N TRP A 209 -0.36 -9.67 2.77
CA TRP A 209 0.53 -8.88 1.92
C TRP A 209 1.74 -9.70 1.48
N TYR A 210 2.53 -10.20 2.44
CA TYR A 210 3.74 -10.97 2.15
C TYR A 210 3.47 -12.23 1.33
N ASN A 211 2.40 -12.96 1.65
CA ASN A 211 2.02 -14.18 0.92
C ASN A 211 1.66 -13.90 -0.55
N ASN A 212 1.23 -12.68 -0.89
CA ASN A 212 0.76 -12.33 -2.23
C ASN A 212 1.71 -11.43 -3.03
N LEU A 213 2.83 -10.97 -2.44
CA LEU A 213 3.81 -10.13 -3.11
C LEU A 213 4.34 -10.74 -4.42
N HIS A 214 4.47 -12.08 -4.46
CA HIS A 214 4.92 -12.81 -5.64
C HIS A 214 4.05 -12.57 -6.89
N LEU A 215 2.77 -12.20 -6.72
CA LEU A 215 1.86 -11.89 -7.84
C LEU A 215 2.31 -10.65 -8.63
N LEU A 216 3.00 -9.72 -7.97
CA LEU A 216 3.55 -8.52 -8.60
C LEU A 216 4.88 -8.78 -9.32
N LYS A 217 5.55 -9.92 -9.04
CA LYS A 217 6.92 -10.21 -9.54
C LYS A 217 7.88 -9.02 -9.36
N PRO A 218 8.02 -8.48 -8.14
CA PRO A 218 8.81 -7.28 -7.93
C PRO A 218 10.28 -7.52 -8.30
N LYS A 219 10.89 -6.56 -8.99
CA LYS A 219 12.33 -6.59 -9.30
C LYS A 219 13.17 -6.42 -8.05
N GLN A 220 12.74 -5.55 -7.13
CA GLN A 220 13.35 -5.36 -5.82
C GLN A 220 12.27 -5.15 -4.74
N GLN A 221 12.61 -5.58 -3.53
CA GLN A 221 11.74 -5.49 -2.35
C GLN A 221 12.54 -4.92 -1.19
N PHE A 222 11.96 -3.91 -0.54
CA PHE A 222 12.50 -3.25 0.64
C PHE A 222 11.51 -3.37 1.79
N ILE A 223 12.03 -3.40 3.01
CA ILE A 223 11.25 -3.28 4.25
C ILE A 223 11.76 -2.06 4.97
N THR A 224 10.90 -1.06 5.15
CA THR A 224 11.22 0.16 5.88
C THR A 224 10.64 0.10 7.29
N THR A 225 11.46 0.41 8.29
CA THR A 225 11.04 0.57 9.69
C THR A 225 11.64 1.85 10.26
N VAL A 226 11.12 2.28 11.42
CA VAL A 226 11.73 3.35 12.21
C VAL A 226 12.15 2.73 13.54
N ASN A 227 13.44 2.80 13.88
CA ASN A 227 13.96 2.19 15.11
C ASN A 227 13.61 3.04 16.36
N SER A 228 14.03 2.57 17.53
CA SER A 228 13.86 3.27 18.81
C SER A 228 14.47 4.66 18.81
N ASP A 229 15.63 4.79 18.17
CA ASP A 229 16.44 6.01 18.13
C ASP A 229 15.86 7.05 17.15
N GLY A 230 14.85 6.64 16.37
CA GLY A 230 14.16 7.50 15.42
C GLY A 230 14.83 7.56 14.04
N ASP A 231 15.75 6.65 13.75
CA ASP A 231 16.35 6.48 12.43
C ASP A 231 15.40 5.76 11.48
N LEU A 232 15.47 6.12 10.20
CA LEU A 232 14.80 5.39 9.13
C LEU A 232 15.70 4.25 8.66
N MET A 233 15.18 3.03 8.74
CA MET A 233 15.89 1.81 8.38
C MET A 233 15.27 1.22 7.12
N SER A 234 16.08 0.69 6.21
CA SER A 234 15.66 -0.14 5.08
C SER A 234 16.42 -1.45 5.09
N ASN A 235 15.72 -2.58 5.11
CA ASN A 235 16.31 -3.91 5.22
C ASN A 235 17.35 -4.00 6.36
N ASN A 236 17.02 -3.42 7.52
CA ASN A 236 17.87 -3.31 8.72
C ASN A 236 19.14 -2.45 8.56
N GLN A 237 19.28 -1.69 7.48
CA GLN A 237 20.36 -0.71 7.30
C GLN A 237 19.82 0.70 7.50
N CYS A 238 20.56 1.54 8.21
CA CYS A 238 20.18 2.94 8.40
C CYS A 238 20.33 3.70 7.07
N ILE A 239 19.21 4.23 6.58
CA ILE A 239 19.17 5.06 5.35
C ILE A 239 18.96 6.54 5.66
N CYS A 240 18.58 6.88 6.90
CA CYS A 240 18.55 8.26 7.38
C CYS A 240 18.64 8.30 8.91
N ALA A 241 19.78 8.74 9.43
CA ALA A 241 19.96 8.96 10.87
C ALA A 241 19.16 10.17 11.37
N ASN A 242 18.63 10.08 12.59
CA ASN A 242 17.77 11.09 13.23
C ASN A 242 16.56 11.49 12.38
N TRP A 243 15.98 10.53 11.65
CA TRP A 243 14.91 10.79 10.70
C TRP A 243 13.68 11.41 11.36
N LYS A 244 13.24 10.92 12.54
CA LYS A 244 12.08 11.50 13.25
C LYS A 244 12.24 12.99 13.52
N HIS A 245 13.43 13.43 13.94
CA HIS A 245 13.73 14.85 14.16
C HIS A 245 13.69 15.63 12.85
N LYS A 246 14.36 15.15 11.81
CA LYS A 246 14.34 15.79 10.47
C LYS A 246 12.95 15.83 9.85
N ALA A 247 12.08 14.89 10.20
CA ALA A 247 10.69 14.81 9.77
C ALA A 247 9.73 15.70 10.58
N GLY A 248 10.21 16.36 11.64
CA GLY A 248 9.38 17.16 12.55
C GLY A 248 8.42 16.33 13.40
N LEU A 249 8.84 15.12 13.80
CA LEU A 249 8.03 14.15 14.58
C LEU A 249 8.58 13.92 16.00
N ALA A 250 9.65 14.61 16.38
CA ALA A 250 10.27 14.54 17.71
C ALA A 250 9.65 15.57 18.65
#